data_AF-A0A7S2JY02-F1
#
_entry.id   AF-A0A7S2JY02-F1
#
_cell.length_a   1.000
_cell.length_b   1.000
_cell.length_c   1.000
_cell.angle_alpha   90.00
_cell.angle_beta   90.00
_cell.angle_gamma   90.00
#
_symmetry.space_group_name_H-M   'P 1'
#
loop_
_entity.id
_entity.type
_entity.pdbx_description
1 polymer ?
#
loop_
_entity_poly.entity_id
_entity_poly.type
_entity_poly.pdbx_seq_one_letter_code
_entity_poly.pdbx_strand_id
1 'polypeptide(L)'
;PLVYVSGLSVAAANGVLLKGGRTLDALALASGVAFDKTGTITTGYPTLTRVEDLADAGRGHAAAGASERRALLAAGALGRLSVHPVSRALAAAAPIDGAAVQVADFQMEPGAGVSGSVALPGEAAPLEAALG
;
A
#
# COMPACT_ATOMS: atom_id res chain seq x y z
N PRO A 1 30.66 -20.46 29.45
CA PRO A 1 30.35 -21.02 28.10
C PRO A 1 28.93 -21.62 27.99
N LEU A 2 28.55 -22.52 28.90
CA LEU A 2 27.23 -23.20 28.91
C LEU A 2 26.05 -22.23 28.95
N VAL A 3 26.11 -21.18 29.77
CA VAL A 3 25.04 -20.17 29.88
C VAL A 3 24.77 -19.45 28.56
N TYR A 4 25.81 -19.05 27.84
CA TYR A 4 25.67 -18.42 26.51
C TYR A 4 25.06 -19.38 25.49
N VAL A 5 25.53 -20.63 25.45
CA VAL A 5 25.00 -21.63 24.50
C VAL A 5 23.52 -21.89 24.79
N SER A 6 23.17 -22.12 26.05
CA SER A 6 21.77 -22.31 26.47
C SER A 6 20.89 -21.10 26.13
N GLY A 7 21.34 -19.89 26.45
CA GLY A 7 20.60 -18.66 26.16
C GLY A 7 20.40 -18.42 24.66
N LEU A 8 21.43 -18.63 23.84
CA LEU A 8 21.33 -18.52 22.38
C LEU A 8 20.39 -19.59 21.80
N SER A 9 20.45 -20.83 22.30
CA SER A 9 19.55 -21.91 21.88
C SER A 9 18.08 -21.59 22.19
N VAL A 10 17.78 -21.05 23.37
CA VAL A 10 16.41 -20.65 23.73
C VAL A 10 15.94 -19.47 22.87
N ALA A 11 16.79 -18.45 22.64
CA ALA A 11 16.44 -17.33 21.78
C ALA A 11 16.09 -17.77 20.36
N ALA A 12 16.93 -18.65 19.77
CA ALA A 12 16.70 -19.20 18.43
C ALA A 12 15.40 -20.03 18.35
N ALA A 13 15.09 -20.82 19.39
CA ALA A 13 13.85 -21.58 19.47
C ALA A 13 12.60 -20.67 19.51
N ASN A 14 12.75 -19.40 19.89
CA ASN A 14 11.70 -18.37 19.87
C ASN A 14 11.79 -17.43 18.65
N GLY A 15 12.55 -17.80 17.61
CA GLY A 15 12.68 -17.01 16.39
C GLY A 15 13.60 -15.78 16.52
N VAL A 16 14.34 -15.65 17.63
CA VAL A 16 15.28 -14.54 17.85
C VAL A 16 16.70 -15.00 17.55
N LEU A 17 17.26 -14.54 16.43
CA LEU A 17 18.62 -14.87 16.02
C LEU A 17 19.62 -13.85 16.59
N LEU A 18 20.44 -14.29 17.54
CA LEU A 18 21.50 -13.49 18.15
C LEU A 18 22.87 -13.85 17.57
N LYS A 19 23.64 -12.84 17.13
CA LYS A 19 24.98 -13.01 16.53
C LYS A 19 26.06 -13.20 17.61
N GLY A 20 25.95 -14.28 18.40
CA GLY A 20 26.92 -14.67 19.43
C GLY A 20 26.76 -13.97 20.79
N GLY A 21 27.57 -14.39 21.77
CA GLY A 21 27.43 -14.00 23.18
C GLY A 21 27.57 -12.50 23.47
N ARG A 22 28.43 -11.77 22.73
CA ARG A 22 28.56 -10.31 22.88
C ARG A 22 27.27 -9.55 22.60
N THR A 23 26.43 -10.05 21.70
CA THR A 23 25.12 -9.46 21.41
C THR A 23 24.18 -9.64 22.60
N LEU A 24 24.25 -10.79 23.28
CA LEU A 24 23.46 -11.09 24.48
C LEU A 24 23.87 -10.18 25.65
N ASP A 25 25.17 -9.98 25.86
CA ASP A 25 25.68 -9.09 26.92
C ASP A 25 25.25 -7.63 26.67
N ALA A 26 25.35 -7.16 25.42
CA ALA A 26 24.93 -5.81 25.05
C ALA A 26 23.42 -5.61 25.23
N LEU A 27 22.60 -6.60 24.86
CA LEU A 27 21.15 -6.57 25.09
C LEU A 27 20.79 -6.53 26.57
N ALA A 28 21.52 -7.26 27.42
CA ALA A 28 21.29 -7.26 28.87
C ALA A 28 21.55 -5.89 29.53
N LEU A 29 22.38 -5.04 28.91
CA LEU A 29 22.69 -3.69 29.37
C LEU A 29 21.83 -2.60 28.69
N ALA A 30 21.06 -2.94 27.67
CA ALA A 30 20.25 -1.98 26.94
C ALA A 30 19.07 -1.48 27.80
N SER A 31 18.89 -0.16 27.84
CA SER A 31 17.83 0.50 28.61
C SER A 31 16.77 1.20 27.74
N GLY A 32 16.94 1.16 26.43
CA GLY A 32 16.02 1.75 25.46
C GLY A 32 16.07 1.01 24.13
N VAL A 33 14.99 1.13 23.36
CA VAL A 33 14.88 0.55 22.03
C VAL A 33 14.43 1.65 21.08
N ALA A 34 15.19 1.85 20.00
CA ALA A 34 14.77 2.67 18.87
C ALA A 34 14.28 1.74 17.77
N PHE A 35 13.02 1.91 17.37
CA PHE A 35 12.43 1.13 16.28
C PHE A 35 12.50 1.94 14.99
N ASP A 36 12.90 1.28 13.91
CA ASP A 36 12.55 1.78 12.58
C ASP A 36 11.04 1.59 12.36
N LYS A 37 10.41 2.48 11.58
CA LYS A 37 8.97 2.38 11.31
C LYS A 37 8.71 1.46 10.13
N THR A 38 9.39 1.69 9.02
CA THR A 38 9.09 1.07 7.72
C THR A 38 9.73 -0.31 7.64
N GLY A 39 8.94 -1.37 7.51
CA GLY A 39 9.45 -2.76 7.50
C GLY A 39 9.75 -3.34 8.88
N THR A 40 9.57 -2.58 9.96
CA THR A 40 9.70 -3.06 11.36
C THR A 40 8.38 -2.90 12.12
N ILE A 41 7.90 -1.68 12.37
CA ILE A 41 6.56 -1.46 12.98
C ILE A 41 5.45 -1.65 11.95
N THR A 42 5.71 -1.19 10.72
CA THR A 42 4.77 -1.26 9.59
C THR A 42 5.29 -2.22 8.54
N THR A 43 4.42 -2.72 7.68
CA THR A 43 4.78 -3.71 6.64
C THR A 43 5.68 -3.16 5.54
N GLY A 44 5.79 -1.83 5.42
CA GLY A 44 6.53 -1.17 4.34
C GLY A 44 5.78 -1.10 3.00
N TYR A 45 4.55 -1.61 2.95
CA TYR A 45 3.69 -1.57 1.76
C TYR A 45 2.50 -0.62 2.00
N PRO A 46 2.29 0.39 1.13
CA PRO A 46 1.11 1.23 1.23
C PRO A 46 -0.16 0.41 0.93
N THR A 47 -1.24 0.74 1.63
CA THR A 47 -2.57 0.18 1.40
C THR A 47 -3.58 1.32 1.33
N LEU A 48 -4.61 1.17 0.49
CA LEU A 48 -5.70 2.14 0.45
C LEU A 48 -6.53 2.02 1.75
N THR A 49 -6.66 3.12 2.47
CA THR A 49 -7.43 3.17 3.73
C THR A 49 -8.81 3.78 3.54
N ARG A 50 -8.95 4.79 2.66
CA ARG A 50 -10.20 5.49 2.41
C ARG A 50 -10.18 6.14 1.02
N VAL A 51 -11.36 6.22 0.40
CA VAL A 51 -11.64 7.09 -0.74
C VAL A 51 -12.58 8.17 -0.23
N GLU A 52 -12.34 9.44 -0.58
CA GLU A 52 -13.20 10.55 -0.19
C GLU A 52 -13.60 11.31 -1.45
N ASP A 53 -14.90 11.45 -1.69
CA ASP A 53 -15.41 12.31 -2.76
C ASP A 53 -15.39 13.79 -2.32
N LEU A 54 -14.66 14.61 -3.07
CA LEU A 54 -14.54 16.04 -2.82
C LEU A 54 -15.81 16.82 -3.17
N ALA A 55 -16.66 16.31 -4.08
CA ALA A 55 -17.90 16.98 -4.48
C ALA A 55 -19.02 16.83 -3.42
N ASP A 56 -19.00 15.72 -2.67
CA ASP A 56 -19.99 15.37 -1.65
C ASP A 56 -19.57 15.73 -0.22
N ALA A 57 -18.45 16.44 -0.05
CA ALA A 57 -17.94 16.97 1.22
C ALA A 57 -18.90 18.04 1.81
N GLY A 58 -20.07 17.61 2.28
CA GLY A 58 -21.11 18.45 2.88
C GLY A 58 -22.55 18.16 2.42
N ARG A 59 -22.78 17.24 1.46
CA ARG A 59 -24.11 16.94 0.92
C ARG A 59 -24.42 15.44 1.01
N GLY A 60 -24.98 15.00 2.14
CA GLY A 60 -25.73 13.74 2.31
C GLY A 60 -25.20 12.47 1.63
N HIS A 61 -24.69 11.53 2.43
CA HIS A 61 -24.06 10.23 2.15
C HIS A 61 -24.70 9.24 1.14
N ALA A 62 -25.80 9.56 0.44
CA ALA A 62 -26.49 8.60 -0.42
C ALA A 62 -25.82 8.39 -1.80
N ALA A 63 -25.10 9.39 -2.33
CA ALA A 63 -24.39 9.31 -3.62
C ALA A 63 -22.88 8.98 -3.50
N ALA A 64 -22.30 9.20 -2.32
CA ALA A 64 -20.87 9.03 -2.04
C ALA A 64 -20.34 7.63 -2.42
N GLY A 65 -21.07 6.56 -2.12
CA GLY A 65 -20.59 5.20 -2.38
C GLY A 65 -20.46 4.83 -3.87
N ALA A 66 -21.27 5.42 -4.75
CA ALA A 66 -21.16 5.18 -6.18
C ALA A 66 -19.99 5.98 -6.79
N SER A 67 -19.83 7.22 -6.37
CA SER A 67 -18.76 8.10 -6.84
C SER A 67 -17.37 7.62 -6.38
N GLU A 68 -17.22 7.27 -5.09
CA GLU A 68 -16.00 6.69 -4.54
C GLU A 68 -15.62 5.39 -5.26
N ARG A 69 -16.61 4.54 -5.57
CA ARG A 69 -16.36 3.30 -6.32
C ARG A 69 -15.88 3.59 -7.74
N ARG A 70 -16.48 4.55 -8.44
CA ARG A 70 -16.05 4.97 -9.79
C ARG A 70 -14.61 5.50 -9.77
N ALA A 71 -14.30 6.38 -8.81
CA ALA A 71 -12.95 6.90 -8.60
C ALA A 71 -11.95 5.77 -8.32
N LEU A 72 -12.30 4.81 -7.45
CA LEU A 72 -11.45 3.66 -7.14
C LEU A 72 -11.21 2.76 -8.37
N LEU A 73 -12.23 2.51 -9.19
CA LEU A 73 -12.08 1.71 -10.40
C LEU A 73 -11.16 2.41 -11.42
N ALA A 74 -11.33 3.72 -11.62
CA ALA A 74 -10.45 4.49 -12.50
C ALA A 74 -9.00 4.51 -11.99
N ALA A 75 -8.83 4.78 -10.68
CA ALA A 75 -7.54 4.79 -10.03
C ALA A 75 -6.84 3.43 -10.08
N GLY A 76 -7.58 2.35 -9.84
CA GLY A 76 -7.03 0.99 -9.94
C GLY A 76 -6.62 0.63 -11.36
N ALA A 77 -7.38 1.06 -12.36
CA ALA A 77 -7.10 0.76 -13.76
C ALA A 77 -5.82 1.46 -14.25
N LEU A 78 -5.68 2.75 -13.98
CA LEU A 78 -4.43 3.47 -14.23
C LEU A 78 -3.28 2.90 -13.38
N GLY A 79 -3.55 2.56 -12.12
CA GLY A 79 -2.56 2.04 -11.19
C GLY A 79 -1.92 0.73 -11.65
N ARG A 80 -2.65 -0.13 -12.37
CA ARG A 80 -2.14 -1.40 -12.94
C ARG A 80 -1.05 -1.20 -13.99
N LEU A 81 -0.98 -0.02 -14.61
CA LEU A 81 -0.02 0.32 -15.65
C LEU A 81 1.24 1.02 -15.10
N SER A 82 1.30 1.28 -13.79
CA SER A 82 2.39 1.99 -13.12
C SER A 82 3.13 1.10 -12.11
N VAL A 83 4.45 1.27 -12.02
CA VAL A 83 5.31 0.53 -11.06
C VAL A 83 5.41 1.19 -9.68
N HIS A 84 4.84 2.39 -9.51
CA HIS A 84 4.93 3.14 -8.26
C HIS A 84 4.21 2.40 -7.10
N PRO A 85 4.77 2.36 -5.87
CA PRO A 85 4.15 1.65 -4.74
C PRO A 85 2.70 2.09 -4.45
N VAL A 86 2.40 3.38 -4.58
CA VAL A 86 1.04 3.91 -4.37
C VAL A 86 0.08 3.41 -5.46
N SER A 87 0.52 3.41 -6.73
CA SER A 87 -0.27 2.89 -7.85
C SER A 87 -0.60 1.42 -7.68
N ARG A 88 0.35 0.62 -7.17
CA ARG A 88 0.13 -0.79 -6.84
C ARG A 88 -0.88 -0.98 -5.71
N ALA A 89 -0.86 -0.11 -4.69
CA ALA A 89 -1.85 -0.15 -3.61
C ALA A 89 -3.27 0.14 -4.12
N LEU A 90 -3.42 1.11 -5.02
CA LEU A 90 -4.70 1.43 -5.66
C LEU A 90 -5.19 0.30 -6.57
N ALA A 91 -4.30 -0.25 -7.39
CA ALA A 91 -4.58 -1.39 -8.27
C ALA A 91 -5.03 -2.64 -7.49
N ALA A 92 -4.44 -2.88 -6.31
CA ALA A 92 -4.79 -3.99 -5.44
C ALA A 92 -6.11 -3.77 -4.69
N ALA A 93 -6.44 -2.52 -4.36
CA ALA A 93 -7.68 -2.19 -3.66
C ALA A 93 -8.91 -2.13 -4.58
N ALA A 94 -8.72 -1.88 -5.87
CA ALA A 94 -9.81 -1.76 -6.82
C ALA A 94 -10.39 -3.13 -7.23
N PRO A 95 -11.72 -3.34 -7.10
CA PRO A 95 -12.37 -4.60 -7.47
C PRO A 95 -12.60 -4.67 -9.00
N ILE A 96 -11.50 -4.74 -9.77
CA ILE A 96 -11.54 -4.79 -11.22
C ILE A 96 -11.43 -6.24 -11.69
N ASP A 97 -12.55 -6.79 -12.15
CA ASP A 97 -12.57 -8.02 -12.95
C ASP A 97 -11.95 -7.70 -14.32
N GLY A 98 -10.85 -8.37 -14.66
CA GLY A 98 -9.87 -7.91 -15.65
C GLY A 98 -10.38 -7.54 -17.06
N ALA A 99 -11.57 -7.96 -17.47
CA ALA A 99 -12.14 -7.63 -18.78
C ALA A 99 -12.99 -6.35 -18.83
N ALA A 100 -13.36 -5.79 -17.68
CA ALA A 100 -14.44 -4.79 -17.62
C ALA A 100 -13.95 -3.32 -17.64
N VAL A 101 -12.67 -3.07 -17.35
CA VAL A 101 -12.11 -1.70 -17.33
C VAL A 101 -10.93 -1.61 -18.29
N GLN A 102 -11.02 -0.70 -19.26
CA GLN A 102 -9.96 -0.45 -20.26
C GLN A 102 -9.36 0.93 -20.06
N VAL A 103 -8.06 1.06 -20.36
CA VAL A 103 -7.34 2.33 -20.35
C VAL A 103 -6.78 2.58 -21.74
N ALA A 104 -7.06 3.76 -22.29
CA ALA A 104 -6.47 4.30 -23.51
C ALA A 104 -5.60 5.52 -23.17
N ASP A 105 -4.71 5.89 -24.09
CA ASP A 105 -3.87 7.09 -24.01
C ASP A 105 -3.11 7.24 -22.68
N PHE A 106 -2.63 6.11 -22.15
CA PHE A 106 -1.88 6.09 -20.89
C PHE A 106 -0.59 6.91 -21.01
N GLN A 107 -0.39 7.84 -20.08
CA GLN A 107 0.80 8.67 -19.97
C GLN A 107 1.36 8.60 -18.55
N MET A 108 2.68 8.69 -18.46
CA MET A 108 3.41 8.77 -17.21
C MET A 108 4.26 10.04 -17.24
N GLU A 109 3.98 10.94 -16.30
CA GLU A 109 4.68 12.20 -16.14
C GLU A 109 5.57 12.12 -14.90
N PRO A 110 6.91 12.06 -15.07
CA PRO A 110 7.83 11.93 -13.94
C PRO A 110 7.63 13.03 -12.90
N GLY A 111 7.33 12.61 -11.66
CA GLY A 111 7.07 13.54 -10.55
C GLY A 111 5.68 14.17 -10.51
N ALA A 112 4.84 13.93 -11.52
CA ALA A 112 3.46 14.43 -11.58
C ALA A 112 2.40 13.32 -11.64
N GLY A 113 2.79 12.08 -11.95
CA GLY A 113 1.93 10.91 -11.81
C GLY A 113 1.63 10.20 -13.14
N VAL A 114 0.41 9.69 -13.27
CA VAL A 114 -0.09 8.99 -14.46
C VAL A 114 -1.47 9.48 -14.86
N SER A 115 -1.78 9.44 -16.16
CA SER A 115 -3.09 9.82 -16.70
C SER A 115 -3.51 8.92 -17.85
N GLY A 116 -4.78 8.98 -18.21
CA GLY A 116 -5.33 8.30 -19.38
C GLY A 116 -6.86 8.30 -19.40
N SER A 117 -7.42 7.79 -20.50
CA SER A 117 -8.85 7.66 -20.70
C SER A 117 -9.33 6.29 -20.24
N VAL A 118 -10.23 6.23 -19.26
CA VAL A 118 -10.68 4.99 -18.62
C VAL A 118 -12.13 4.68 -18.98
N ALA A 119 -12.37 3.54 -19.63
CA ALA A 119 -13.71 3.03 -19.91
C ALA A 119 -14.20 2.19 -18.71
N LEU A 120 -15.20 2.70 -17.98
CA LEU A 120 -15.81 2.01 -16.84
C LEU A 120 -17.05 1.17 -17.25
N PRO A 121 -17.33 0.05 -16.56
CA PRO A 121 -18.51 -0.76 -16.80
C PRO A 121 -19.80 0.03 -16.58
N GLY A 122 -20.71 -0.03 -17.56
CA GLY A 122 -22.01 0.65 -17.47
C GLY A 122 -21.98 2.14 -17.80
N GLU A 123 -20.81 2.68 -18.19
CA GLU A 123 -20.69 4.06 -18.68
C GLU A 123 -20.61 4.08 -20.20
N ALA A 124 -21.31 5.05 -20.81
CA ALA A 124 -21.39 5.17 -22.27
C ALA A 124 -20.15 5.81 -22.90
N ALA A 125 -19.37 6.56 -22.12
CA ALA A 125 -18.18 7.25 -22.56
C ALA A 125 -17.02 6.99 -21.58
N PRO A 126 -15.78 6.91 -22.08
CA PRO A 126 -14.62 6.86 -21.22
C PRO A 126 -14.45 8.18 -20.46
N LEU A 127 -13.83 8.11 -19.28
CA LEU A 127 -13.54 9.26 -18.43
C LEU A 127 -12.04 9.57 -18.44
N GLU A 128 -11.68 10.83 -18.48
CA GLU A 128 -10.29 11.25 -18.27
C GLU A 128 -9.94 11.17 -16.78
N ALA A 129 -8.93 10.36 -16.46
CA ALA A 129 -8.44 10.20 -15.09
C ALA A 129 -6.95 10.51 -15.00
N ALA A 130 -6.56 11.02 -13.83
CA ALA A 130 -5.17 11.23 -13.46
C ALA A 130 -4.95 10.82 -12.00
N LEU A 131 -3.75 10.31 -11.72
CA LEU A 131 -3.24 9.95 -10.40
C LEU A 131 -1.89 10.62 -10.20
N GLY A 132 -1.81 11.62 -9.32
CA GLY A 132 -0.59 12.37 -8.99
C GLY A 132 -0.40 12.52 -7.49
#